data_AF-A0A5B6ZIM3-F1
#
_entry.id   AF-A0A5B6ZIM3-F1
#
_cell.length_a   1.000
_cell.length_b   1.000
_cell.length_c   1.000
_cell.angle_alpha   90.00
_cell.angle_beta   90.00
_cell.angle_gamma   90.00
#
_symmetry.space_group_name_H-M   'P 1'
#
loop_
_entity.id
_entity.type
_entity.pdbx_description
1 polymer ?
#
loop_
_entity_poly.entity_id
_entity_poly.type
_entity_poly.pdbx_seq_one_letter_code
_entity_poly.pdbx_strand_id
1 'polypeptide(L)'
;CSEEELTLLRRVLGCHHLCKLKIYGEIRRALPEYHYFSPSLTKLELCYSKLEEDPMPTLEKLPSLSWLGLYQDAFVGEEMVCSAMGFPQLTILDLRALPNLDKWRVDKGAFPNLTFLVIWNCDKLRMVPDGCRFITTLQELVIHRMPESFENRLRVVDGEEGQDFYKVRHVPDIKFE
;
A
#
# COMPACT_ATOMS: atom_id res chain seq x y z
N CYS A 1 -16.48 -15.01 1.77
CA CYS A 1 -15.98 -15.80 2.91
C CYS A 1 -17.14 -16.30 3.74
N SER A 2 -17.16 -17.60 4.07
CA SER A 2 -17.99 -18.14 5.16
C SER A 2 -17.35 -17.84 6.52
N GLU A 3 -18.12 -17.97 7.61
CA GLU A 3 -17.59 -17.83 8.99
C GLU A 3 -16.48 -18.84 9.31
N GLU A 4 -16.53 -20.03 8.71
CA GLU A 4 -15.49 -21.06 8.87
C GLU A 4 -14.16 -20.63 8.23
N GLU A 5 -14.21 -20.03 7.04
CA GLU A 5 -13.02 -19.49 6.35
C GLU A 5 -12.38 -18.34 7.15
N LEU A 6 -13.20 -17.46 7.74
CA LEU A 6 -12.72 -16.39 8.62
C LEU A 6 -12.11 -16.93 9.92
N THR A 7 -12.67 -18.02 10.45
CA THR A 7 -12.12 -18.69 11.63
C THR A 7 -10.77 -19.34 11.33
N LEU A 8 -10.64 -19.99 10.18
CA LEU A 8 -9.36 -20.52 9.70
C LEU A 8 -8.34 -19.41 9.46
N LEU A 9 -8.76 -18.31 8.85
CA LEU A 9 -7.91 -17.13 8.65
C LEU A 9 -7.36 -16.62 9.99
N ARG A 10 -8.20 -16.40 10.99
CA ARG A 10 -7.76 -15.96 12.34
C ARG A 10 -6.74 -16.91 12.97
N ARG A 11 -6.91 -18.23 12.79
CA ARG A 11 -5.94 -19.22 13.29
C ARG A 11 -4.60 -19.16 12.59
N VAL A 12 -4.59 -19.00 11.27
CA VAL A 12 -3.35 -18.85 10.48
C VAL A 12 -2.65 -17.56 10.87
N LEU A 13 -3.40 -16.46 10.97
CA LEU A 13 -2.86 -15.15 11.34
C LEU A 13 -2.20 -15.19 12.72
N GLY A 14 -2.74 -15.91 13.70
CA GLY A 14 -2.21 -15.99 15.07
C GLY A 14 -0.98 -16.90 15.25
N CYS A 15 -0.42 -17.47 14.19
CA CYS A 15 0.74 -18.36 14.30
C CYS A 15 2.03 -17.56 14.60
N HIS A 16 2.57 -17.66 15.82
CA HIS A 16 3.72 -16.86 16.30
C HIS A 16 5.02 -16.99 15.49
N HIS A 17 5.18 -18.06 14.70
CA HIS A 17 6.33 -18.28 13.82
C HIS A 17 6.10 -17.81 12.38
N LEU A 18 4.90 -17.32 12.07
CA LEU A 18 4.56 -16.85 10.74
C LEU A 18 5.21 -15.49 10.49
N CYS A 19 6.23 -15.48 9.61
CA CYS A 19 6.91 -14.25 9.20
C CYS A 19 6.49 -13.78 7.81
N LYS A 20 6.03 -14.69 6.94
CA LYS A 20 5.61 -14.37 5.58
C LYS A 20 4.25 -15.00 5.33
N LEU A 21 3.31 -14.21 4.84
CA LEU A 21 1.97 -14.67 4.51
C LEU A 21 1.57 -14.12 3.16
N LYS A 22 1.07 -15.01 2.31
CA LYS A 22 0.39 -14.66 1.06
C LYS A 22 -1.02 -15.23 1.13
N ILE A 23 -2.02 -14.37 0.98
CA ILE A 23 -3.43 -14.76 0.94
C ILE A 23 -3.91 -14.55 -0.49
N TYR A 24 -4.48 -15.61 -1.07
CA TYR A 24 -5.16 -15.55 -2.35
C TYR A 24 -6.63 -15.93 -2.15
N GLY A 25 -7.53 -15.09 -2.66
CA GLY A 25 -8.97 -15.34 -2.62
C GLY A 25 -9.74 -14.34 -1.75
N GLU A 26 -11.07 -14.39 -1.84
CA GLU A 26 -11.96 -13.35 -1.38
C GLU A 26 -12.16 -13.33 0.15
N ILE A 27 -11.76 -12.24 0.80
CA ILE A 27 -12.13 -11.90 2.18
C ILE A 27 -13.43 -11.06 2.18
N ARG A 28 -13.58 -10.20 1.17
CA ARG A 28 -14.72 -9.30 0.89
C ARG A 28 -14.81 -8.09 1.82
N ARG A 29 -15.17 -8.26 3.08
CA ARG A 29 -15.53 -7.11 3.90
C ARG A 29 -14.30 -6.36 4.44
N ALA A 30 -13.63 -6.97 5.41
CA ALA A 30 -12.54 -6.34 6.13
C ALA A 30 -11.54 -7.40 6.60
N LEU A 31 -10.32 -6.96 6.89
CA LEU A 31 -9.36 -7.76 7.64
C LEU A 31 -9.83 -7.87 9.10
N PRO A 32 -9.48 -8.97 9.80
CA PRO A 32 -9.65 -9.02 11.24
C PRO A 32 -8.76 -7.96 11.91
N GLU A 33 -9.01 -7.66 13.18
CA GLU A 33 -8.19 -6.70 13.91
C GLU A 33 -6.71 -7.12 13.98
N TYR A 34 -5.82 -6.13 14.07
CA TYR A 34 -4.37 -6.33 13.99
C TYR A 34 -3.83 -7.33 15.03
N HIS A 35 -4.47 -7.46 16.19
CA HIS A 35 -4.03 -8.37 17.27
C HIS A 35 -4.22 -9.86 16.93
N TYR A 36 -4.98 -10.17 15.88
CA TYR A 36 -5.06 -11.53 15.35
C TYR A 36 -3.85 -11.90 14.49
N PHE A 37 -3.05 -10.92 14.04
CA PHE A 37 -1.86 -11.16 13.22
C PHE A 37 -0.65 -11.45 14.10
N SER A 38 0.19 -12.36 13.61
CA SER A 38 1.46 -12.69 14.23
C SER A 38 2.32 -11.43 14.38
N PRO A 39 2.86 -11.14 15.57
CA PRO A 39 3.77 -10.00 15.76
C PRO A 39 5.08 -10.17 14.98
N SER A 40 5.42 -11.39 14.56
CA SER A 40 6.60 -11.73 13.76
C SER A 40 6.38 -11.54 12.25
N LEU A 41 5.17 -11.17 11.81
CA LEU A 41 4.84 -11.06 10.38
C LEU A 41 5.61 -9.89 9.75
N THR A 42 6.58 -10.20 8.90
CA THR A 42 7.41 -9.23 8.18
C THR A 42 6.96 -9.00 6.75
N LYS A 43 6.30 -9.98 6.12
CA LYS A 43 5.81 -9.87 4.76
C LYS A 43 4.36 -10.31 4.65
N LEU A 44 3.52 -9.44 4.11
CA LEU A 44 2.12 -9.74 3.78
C LEU A 44 1.84 -9.42 2.31
N GLU A 45 1.29 -10.38 1.60
CA GLU A 45 0.74 -10.20 0.25
C GLU A 45 -0.76 -10.57 0.27
N LEU A 46 -1.61 -9.65 -0.16
CA LEU A 46 -3.04 -9.89 -0.37
C LEU A 46 -3.29 -9.90 -1.87
N CYS A 47 -3.87 -10.98 -2.38
CA CYS A 47 -4.20 -11.16 -3.78
C CYS A 47 -5.69 -11.48 -3.90
N TYR A 48 -6.44 -10.74 -4.71
CA TYR A 48 -7.85 -11.03 -4.98
C TYR A 48 -8.71 -11.09 -3.70
N SER A 49 -8.33 -10.33 -2.68
CA SER A 49 -9.01 -10.30 -1.37
C SER A 49 -10.33 -9.55 -1.39
N LYS A 50 -10.57 -8.70 -2.37
CA LYS A 50 -11.78 -7.90 -2.57
C LYS A 50 -12.22 -7.13 -1.33
N LEU A 51 -11.27 -6.57 -0.57
CA LEU A 51 -11.58 -5.81 0.64
C LEU A 51 -12.38 -4.54 0.30
N GLU A 52 -13.55 -4.41 0.91
CA GLU A 52 -14.44 -3.24 0.80
C GLU A 52 -14.00 -2.13 1.78
N GLU A 53 -13.61 -2.52 2.99
CA GLU A 53 -13.08 -1.61 4.01
C GLU A 53 -11.56 -1.41 3.82
N ASP A 54 -11.08 -0.20 4.12
CA ASP A 54 -9.66 0.16 4.02
C ASP A 54 -8.79 -0.77 4.89
N PRO A 55 -7.81 -1.50 4.32
CA PRO A 55 -6.94 -2.37 5.10
C PRO A 55 -5.90 -1.61 5.93
N MET A 56 -5.57 -0.37 5.59
CA MET A 56 -4.44 0.36 6.16
C MET A 56 -4.53 0.56 7.69
N PRO A 57 -5.68 0.91 8.30
CA PRO A 57 -5.81 1.08 9.75
C PRO A 57 -5.50 -0.19 10.58
N THR A 58 -5.62 -1.35 9.96
CA THR A 58 -5.25 -2.64 10.56
C THR A 58 -3.79 -2.95 10.31
N LEU A 59 -3.35 -2.84 9.06
CA LEU A 59 -2.00 -3.23 8.64
C LEU A 59 -0.92 -2.30 9.19
N GLU A 60 -1.22 -1.02 9.38
CA GLU A 60 -0.28 -0.01 9.87
C GLU A 60 0.17 -0.26 11.31
N LYS A 61 -0.59 -1.06 12.06
CA LYS A 61 -0.33 -1.41 13.46
C LYS A 61 0.55 -2.66 13.61
N LEU A 62 0.89 -3.34 12.52
CA LEU A 62 1.71 -4.55 12.56
C LEU A 62 3.18 -4.17 12.84
N PRO A 63 3.73 -4.59 13.99
CA PRO A 63 4.97 -4.01 14.51
C PRO A 63 6.22 -4.40 13.70
N SER A 64 6.19 -5.54 13.00
CA SER A 64 7.33 -6.08 12.26
C SER A 64 7.16 -6.03 10.74
N LEU A 65 6.02 -5.53 10.25
CA LEU A 65 5.69 -5.58 8.82
C LEU A 65 6.65 -4.68 8.03
N SER A 66 7.50 -5.31 7.22
CA SER A 66 8.49 -4.62 6.38
C SER A 66 8.11 -4.62 4.90
N TRP A 67 7.31 -5.59 4.46
CA TRP A 67 6.87 -5.73 3.07
C TRP A 67 5.37 -5.92 2.99
N LEU A 68 4.69 -5.04 2.26
CA LEU A 68 3.25 -5.11 2.00
C LEU A 68 2.95 -5.06 0.51
N GLY A 69 2.21 -6.06 0.02
CA GLY A 69 1.69 -6.11 -1.34
C GLY A 69 0.18 -6.22 -1.38
N LEU A 70 -0.49 -5.34 -2.12
CA LEU A 70 -1.91 -5.42 -2.45
C LEU A 70 -2.07 -5.62 -3.95
N TYR A 71 -2.57 -6.77 -4.36
CA TYR A 71 -2.53 -7.22 -5.75
C TYR A 71 -3.91 -7.66 -6.26
N GLN A 72 -4.23 -7.30 -7.50
CA GLN A 72 -5.33 -7.88 -8.28
C GLN A 72 -6.66 -7.84 -7.52
N ASP A 73 -7.32 -6.69 -7.42
CA ASP A 73 -8.56 -6.52 -6.65
C ASP A 73 -8.41 -6.89 -5.16
N ALA A 74 -7.21 -6.75 -4.57
CA ALA A 74 -7.04 -6.94 -3.13
C ALA A 74 -7.90 -5.96 -2.31
N PHE A 75 -8.06 -4.74 -2.82
CA PHE A 75 -8.93 -3.70 -2.29
C PHE A 75 -9.84 -3.20 -3.42
N VAL A 76 -11.14 -3.17 -3.16
CA VAL A 76 -12.19 -2.73 -4.10
C VAL A 76 -12.91 -1.46 -3.63
N GLY A 77 -12.54 -0.93 -2.47
CA GLY A 77 -12.97 0.40 -2.03
C GLY A 77 -12.25 1.54 -2.77
N GLU A 78 -12.61 2.77 -2.42
CA GLU A 78 -12.19 3.97 -3.18
C GLU A 78 -11.09 4.78 -2.48
N GLU A 79 -10.94 4.64 -1.16
CA GLU A 79 -10.02 5.46 -0.37
C GLU A 79 -9.18 4.61 0.59
N MET A 80 -7.87 4.88 0.61
CA MET A 80 -6.95 4.37 1.62
C MET A 80 -6.35 5.52 2.42
N VAL A 81 -6.24 5.32 3.73
CA VAL A 81 -5.69 6.28 4.69
C VAL A 81 -4.58 5.63 5.51
N CYS A 82 -3.38 6.19 5.42
CA CYS A 82 -2.26 5.82 6.29
C CYS A 82 -2.05 6.91 7.34
N SER A 83 -2.21 6.55 8.61
CA SER A 83 -2.18 7.48 9.75
C SER A 83 -0.75 7.88 10.11
N ALA A 84 -0.61 9.03 10.77
CA ALA A 84 0.67 9.42 11.38
C ALA A 84 1.17 8.32 12.34
N MET A 85 2.47 8.05 12.34
CA MET A 85 3.11 6.94 13.08
C MET A 85 2.71 5.53 12.62
N GLY A 86 1.87 5.40 11.58
CA GLY A 86 1.54 4.12 10.95
C GLY A 86 2.72 3.54 10.18
N PHE A 87 2.77 2.20 10.10
CA PHE A 87 3.79 1.44 9.36
C PHE A 87 5.22 1.70 9.84
N PRO A 88 5.53 1.47 11.14
CA PRO A 88 6.83 1.84 11.71
C PRO A 88 8.02 1.14 11.05
N GLN A 89 7.84 -0.08 10.52
CA GLN A 89 8.93 -0.89 9.95
C GLN A 89 8.81 -1.11 8.44
N LEU A 90 7.79 -0.54 7.77
CA LEU A 90 7.53 -0.83 6.37
C LEU A 90 8.61 -0.21 5.47
N THR A 91 9.33 -1.06 4.74
CA THR A 91 10.35 -0.64 3.77
C THR A 91 9.85 -0.72 2.33
N ILE A 92 8.89 -1.62 2.06
CA ILE A 92 8.38 -1.88 0.71
C ILE A 92 6.85 -1.87 0.71
N LEU A 93 6.27 -1.00 -0.11
CA LEU A 93 4.84 -0.94 -0.39
C LEU A 93 4.60 -1.13 -1.89
N ASP A 94 3.77 -2.11 -2.22
CA ASP A 94 3.52 -2.51 -3.60
C ASP A 94 2.01 -2.60 -3.88
N LEU A 95 1.49 -1.65 -4.63
CA LEU A 95 0.07 -1.52 -4.97
C LEU A 95 -0.12 -1.84 -6.45
N ARG A 96 -0.79 -2.95 -6.77
CA ARG A 96 -1.02 -3.37 -8.17
C ARG A 96 -2.45 -3.76 -8.47
N ALA A 97 -2.98 -3.24 -9.57
CA ALA A 97 -4.30 -3.57 -10.07
C ALA A 97 -5.39 -3.38 -9.01
N LEU A 98 -5.48 -2.15 -8.48
CA LEU A 98 -6.53 -1.69 -7.57
C LEU A 98 -7.46 -0.74 -8.33
N PRO A 99 -8.40 -1.25 -9.16
CA PRO A 99 -9.10 -0.46 -10.18
C PRO A 99 -10.09 0.57 -9.62
N ASN A 100 -10.49 0.44 -8.35
CA ASN A 100 -11.42 1.36 -7.70
C ASN A 100 -10.75 2.42 -6.84
N LEU A 101 -9.47 2.26 -6.53
CA LEU A 101 -8.73 3.19 -5.68
C LEU A 101 -8.67 4.57 -6.35
N ASP A 102 -9.39 5.54 -5.81
CA ASP A 102 -9.48 6.92 -6.31
C ASP A 102 -8.62 7.87 -5.48
N LYS A 103 -8.61 7.66 -4.15
CA LYS A 103 -7.94 8.51 -3.18
C LYS A 103 -6.98 7.70 -2.34
N TRP A 104 -5.78 8.26 -2.17
CA TRP A 104 -4.82 7.77 -1.20
C TRP A 104 -4.36 8.95 -0.36
N ARG A 105 -4.56 8.86 0.95
CA ARG A 105 -4.13 9.86 1.93
C ARG A 105 -3.05 9.28 2.81
N VAL A 106 -1.97 10.03 2.97
CA VAL A 106 -0.85 9.69 3.84
C VAL A 106 -0.62 10.88 4.75
N ASP A 107 -0.79 10.67 6.04
CA ASP A 107 -0.55 11.70 7.04
C ASP A 107 0.96 11.88 7.27
N LYS A 108 1.36 13.09 7.66
CA LYS A 108 2.76 13.37 7.99
C LYS A 108 3.22 12.45 9.13
N GLY A 109 4.33 11.74 8.91
CA GLY A 109 4.91 10.81 9.88
C GLY A 109 4.45 9.35 9.70
N ALA A 110 3.59 9.05 8.72
CA ALA A 110 3.46 7.69 8.23
C ALA A 110 4.74 7.25 7.49
N PHE A 111 4.98 5.93 7.43
CA PHE A 111 6.07 5.34 6.64
C PHE A 111 7.48 5.86 6.95
N PRO A 112 7.93 5.89 8.23
CA PRO A 112 9.24 6.44 8.59
C PRO A 112 10.44 5.72 7.96
N ASN A 113 10.26 4.51 7.44
CA ASN A 113 11.33 3.66 6.91
C ASN A 113 11.09 3.19 5.46
N LEU A 114 10.10 3.76 4.75
CA LEU A 114 9.74 3.29 3.41
C LEU A 114 10.84 3.68 2.41
N THR A 115 11.39 2.70 1.71
CA THR A 115 12.48 2.88 0.74
C THR A 115 12.04 2.60 -0.69
N PHE A 116 11.00 1.78 -0.89
CA PHE A 116 10.52 1.40 -2.22
C PHE A 116 9.00 1.45 -2.30
N LEU A 117 8.49 2.17 -3.29
CA LEU A 117 7.05 2.29 -3.56
C LEU A 117 6.78 1.91 -5.03
N VAL A 118 5.84 0.98 -5.22
CA VAL A 118 5.34 0.59 -6.54
C VAL A 118 3.86 0.92 -6.64
N ILE A 119 3.48 1.61 -7.72
CA ILE A 119 2.08 1.86 -8.11
C ILE A 119 1.91 1.36 -9.53
N TRP A 120 1.09 0.32 -9.70
CA TRP A 120 0.93 -0.39 -10.95
C TRP A 120 -0.55 -0.53 -11.32
N ASN A 121 -0.98 -0.04 -12.49
CA ASN A 121 -2.34 -0.27 -13.05
C ASN A 121 -3.46 0.06 -12.03
N CYS A 122 -3.37 1.21 -11.37
CA CYS A 122 -4.37 1.73 -10.45
C CYS A 122 -5.13 2.90 -11.12
N ASP A 123 -5.91 2.58 -12.16
CA ASP A 123 -6.38 3.54 -13.17
C ASP A 123 -7.22 4.72 -12.65
N LYS A 124 -7.87 4.57 -11.49
CA LYS A 124 -8.66 5.66 -10.88
C LYS A 124 -7.86 6.52 -9.91
N LEU A 125 -6.66 6.10 -9.51
CA LEU A 125 -5.89 6.85 -8.54
C LEU A 125 -5.46 8.17 -9.17
N ARG A 126 -5.90 9.29 -8.60
CA ARG A 126 -5.72 10.61 -9.23
C ARG A 126 -4.32 11.18 -9.12
N MET A 127 -3.67 10.90 -8.00
CA MET A 127 -2.39 11.51 -7.63
C MET A 127 -1.73 10.73 -6.51
N VAL A 128 -0.42 10.92 -6.35
CA VAL A 128 0.27 10.52 -5.12
C VAL A 128 -0.14 11.43 -3.96
N PRO A 129 -0.22 10.89 -2.72
CA PRO A 129 -0.60 11.68 -1.56
C PRO A 129 0.39 12.80 -1.27
N ASP A 130 -0.11 13.95 -0.82
CA ASP A 130 0.73 15.06 -0.33
C ASP A 130 1.71 14.63 0.77
N GLY A 131 1.36 13.61 1.56
CA GLY A 131 2.21 13.01 2.58
C GLY A 131 3.52 12.44 2.06
N CYS A 132 3.59 12.03 0.78
CA CYS A 132 4.81 11.48 0.17
C CYS A 132 6.01 12.41 0.32
N ARG A 133 5.81 13.73 0.32
CA ARG A 133 6.89 14.72 0.46
C ARG A 133 7.65 14.63 1.79
N PHE A 134 7.09 13.94 2.78
CA PHE A 134 7.68 13.75 4.10
C PHE A 134 8.37 12.38 4.26
N ILE A 135 8.27 11.50 3.28
CA ILE A 135 8.89 10.16 3.29
C ILE A 135 10.32 10.27 2.79
N THR A 136 11.18 10.97 3.54
CA THR A 136 12.56 11.28 3.11
C THR A 136 13.45 10.05 2.94
N THR A 137 13.00 8.87 3.37
CA THR A 137 13.68 7.59 3.19
C THR A 137 13.42 6.96 1.82
N LEU A 138 12.42 7.43 1.06
CA LEU A 138 12.01 6.82 -0.20
C LEU A 138 13.14 6.95 -1.22
N GLN A 139 13.69 5.81 -1.65
CA GLN A 139 14.80 5.75 -2.59
C GLN A 139 14.33 5.54 -4.02
N GLU A 140 13.26 4.76 -4.18
CA GLU A 140 12.78 4.38 -5.50
C GLU A 140 11.24 4.38 -5.55
N LEU A 141 10.72 5.02 -6.60
CA LEU A 141 9.31 5.09 -6.94
C LEU A 141 9.10 4.53 -8.36
N VAL A 142 8.35 3.43 -8.46
CA VAL A 142 7.99 2.83 -9.76
C VAL A 142 6.53 3.09 -10.06
N ILE A 143 6.30 3.76 -11.18
CA ILE A 143 4.99 4.00 -11.76
C ILE A 143 4.90 3.15 -13.02
N HIS A 144 3.99 2.18 -13.05
CA HIS A 144 3.87 1.26 -14.19
C HIS A 144 2.44 1.16 -14.68
N ARG A 145 2.22 1.28 -15.99
CA ARG A 145 0.87 1.23 -16.60
C ARG A 145 -0.15 2.10 -15.86
N MET A 146 0.22 3.33 -15.51
CA MET A 146 -0.73 4.29 -14.96
C MET A 146 -1.28 5.16 -16.09
N PRO A 147 -2.46 5.79 -15.91
CA PRO A 147 -2.95 6.74 -16.91
C PRO A 147 -1.94 7.86 -17.16
N GLU A 148 -1.80 8.32 -18.40
CA GLU A 148 -0.90 9.45 -18.72
C GLU A 148 -1.23 10.71 -17.90
N SER A 149 -2.51 10.92 -17.57
CA SER A 149 -2.96 12.00 -16.71
C SER A 149 -2.40 11.93 -15.29
N PHE A 150 -2.08 10.74 -14.78
CA PHE A 150 -1.38 10.53 -13.52
C PHE A 150 0.13 10.72 -13.70
N GLU A 151 0.72 10.05 -14.70
CA GLU A 151 2.18 10.08 -14.94
C GLU A 151 2.69 11.50 -15.21
N ASN A 152 1.98 12.28 -16.03
CA ASN A 152 2.34 13.66 -16.35
C ASN A 152 2.34 14.59 -15.14
N ARG A 153 1.67 14.23 -14.03
CA ARG A 153 1.73 14.99 -12.78
C ARG A 153 3.05 14.78 -12.04
N LEU A 154 3.77 13.70 -12.34
CA LEU A 154 5.02 13.29 -11.69
C LEU A 154 6.24 13.39 -12.62
N ARG A 155 6.08 13.72 -13.90
CA ARG A 155 7.19 13.88 -14.84
C ARG A 155 7.71 15.31 -14.84
N VAL A 156 8.98 15.47 -15.21
CA VAL A 156 9.55 16.75 -15.62
C VAL A 156 9.74 16.67 -17.12
N VAL A 157 9.09 17.56 -17.87
CA VAL A 157 9.12 17.60 -19.34
C VAL A 157 9.65 18.97 -19.76
N ASP A 158 10.73 18.99 -20.53
CA ASP A 158 11.39 20.23 -20.99
C ASP A 158 11.77 21.21 -19.86
N GLY A 159 12.05 20.67 -18.66
CA GLY A 159 12.40 21.45 -17.46
C GLY A 159 11.19 21.92 -16.64
N GLU A 160 9.97 21.70 -17.11
CA GLU A 160 8.74 22.02 -16.39
C GLU A 160 8.30 20.83 -15.55
N GLU A 161 8.17 21.05 -14.25
CA GLU A 161 7.72 20.03 -13.32
C GLU A 161 6.21 19.81 -13.39
N GLY A 162 5.80 18.53 -13.42
CA GLY A 162 4.40 18.15 -13.28
C GLY A 162 3.80 18.64 -11.96
N GLN A 163 2.48 18.83 -11.95
CA GLN A 163 1.75 19.44 -10.83
C GLN A 163 2.05 18.84 -9.45
N ASP A 164 2.32 17.53 -9.37
CA ASP A 164 2.58 16.81 -8.12
C ASP A 164 4.05 16.43 -7.92
N PHE A 165 4.96 16.82 -8.84
CA PHE A 165 6.35 16.42 -8.77
C PHE A 165 7.04 16.88 -7.48
N TYR A 166 6.64 18.03 -6.93
CA TYR A 166 7.14 18.53 -5.64
C TYR A 166 6.94 17.54 -4.48
N LYS A 167 6.00 16.58 -4.60
CA LYS A 167 5.75 15.53 -3.59
C LYS A 167 6.78 14.42 -3.62
N VAL A 168 7.46 14.23 -4.75
CA VAL A 168 8.40 13.13 -4.99
C VAL A 168 9.78 13.64 -5.44
N ARG A 169 10.00 14.96 -5.51
CA ARG A 169 11.27 15.58 -5.91
C ARG A 169 12.50 15.08 -5.12
N HIS A 170 12.29 14.64 -3.88
CA HIS A 170 13.34 14.11 -3.01
C HIS A 170 13.72 12.65 -3.31
N VAL A 171 12.94 11.94 -4.14
CA VAL A 171 13.16 10.54 -4.50
C VAL A 171 14.26 10.45 -5.57
N PRO A 172 15.38 9.76 -5.31
CA PRO A 172 16.50 9.67 -6.25
C PRO A 172 16.19 8.94 -7.56
N ASP A 173 15.38 7.87 -7.51
CA ASP A 173 15.09 7.02 -8.66
C ASP A 173 13.57 6.94 -8.90
N ILE A 174 13.08 7.59 -9.96
CA ILE A 174 11.67 7.54 -10.36
C ILE A 174 11.58 6.90 -11.74
N LYS A 175 10.92 5.75 -11.81
CA LYS A 175 10.77 4.96 -13.03
C LYS A 175 9.34 5.01 -13.54
N PHE A 176 9.22 5.20 -14.85
CA PHE A 176 7.97 5.08 -15.59
C PHE A 176 8.13 3.93 -16.57
N GLU A 177 7.38 2.85 -16.37
CA GLU A 177 7.52 1.57 -17.10
C GLU A 177 6.22 1.14 -17.80
#